data_AF-A0A4Q6Y631-F1
#
_entry.id   AF-A0A4Q6Y631-F1
#
_cell.length_a   1.000
_cell.length_b   1.000
_cell.length_c   1.000
_cell.angle_alpha   90.00
_cell.angle_beta   90.00
_cell.angle_gamma   90.00
#
_symmetry.space_group_name_H-M   'P 1'
#
loop_
_entity.id
_entity.type
_entity.pdbx_description
1 polymer ?
#
loop_
_entity_poly.entity_id
_entity_poly.type
_entity_poly.pdbx_seq_one_letter_code
_entity_poly.pdbx_strand_id
1 'polypeptide(L)'
;MGALILALNGGSSSLKYGAFTIDGDRCEGVAGGTVAGAGHAEGLETIVAKLDGATPDAIGHRIVHGGPDLFDPVVIDADVTRRLEAASAFAPLHGPAALSLIAAARRHFPDIPQVACFDTGFHRDLPPVAAVLPVPRSLRAEGIRRYGFHGLSCRSIVRQLGDDLPDRVVIAHLGSGASVTAVRAGRSVDTSMGLTPSGGVVMATRSGDVDPGLLLFLLRERGMTAATLEDLVDKRSGLLGISDRSGDMKALREVQDTAPDARLAIDIFCRSVAKQIAAMIVSLGGIDLLVFSGGIGEHDAATRDAICADLAWAGLAAGGSVRIRVCAPDEEEQIARDTAALIARHGPKGG
;
A
#
# COMPACT_ATOMS: atom_id res chain seq x y z
N MET A 1 10.60 -0.53 30.33
CA MET A 1 11.47 0.32 29.50
C MET A 1 11.03 0.04 28.08
N GLY A 2 10.58 1.05 27.34
CA GLY A 2 10.04 0.85 25.99
C GLY A 2 11.13 0.42 25.01
N ALA A 3 10.75 -0.33 23.98
CA ALA A 3 11.64 -0.77 22.92
C ALA A 3 11.73 0.29 21.81
N LEU A 4 12.94 0.67 21.42
CA LEU A 4 13.21 1.56 20.28
C LEU A 4 13.15 0.75 18.98
N ILE A 5 12.17 1.05 18.13
CA ILE A 5 11.96 0.37 16.86
C ILE A 5 12.26 1.31 15.70
N LEU A 6 13.12 0.87 14.79
CA LEU A 6 13.31 1.54 13.50
C LEU A 6 12.41 0.91 12.44
N ALA A 7 11.40 1.63 11.98
CA ALA A 7 10.56 1.24 10.86
C ALA A 7 11.13 1.80 9.54
N LEU A 8 11.28 0.93 8.54
CA LEU A 8 11.78 1.24 7.21
C LEU A 8 10.72 0.92 6.15
N ASN A 9 10.30 1.93 5.41
CA ASN A 9 9.29 1.84 4.35
C ASN A 9 9.92 2.21 3.00
N GLY A 10 10.39 1.19 2.28
CA GLY A 10 10.95 1.33 0.94
C GLY A 10 9.87 1.45 -0.13
N GLY A 11 9.89 2.57 -0.87
CA GLY A 11 9.11 2.78 -2.08
C GLY A 11 9.92 2.51 -3.36
N SER A 12 9.40 2.91 -4.52
CA SER A 12 10.11 2.75 -5.79
C SER A 12 11.22 3.79 -6.01
N SER A 13 11.14 4.94 -5.35
CA SER A 13 12.04 6.10 -5.57
C SER A 13 12.39 6.86 -4.27
N SER A 14 11.94 6.36 -3.13
CA SER A 14 12.18 6.97 -1.83
C SER A 14 12.18 5.92 -0.73
N LEU A 15 12.89 6.20 0.36
CA LEU A 15 12.88 5.43 1.59
C LEU A 15 12.33 6.30 2.71
N LYS A 16 11.12 5.99 3.18
CA LYS A 16 10.56 6.59 4.38
C LYS A 16 11.01 5.82 5.61
N TYR A 17 11.13 6.50 6.74
CA TYR A 17 11.47 5.86 8.00
C TYR A 17 10.83 6.58 9.19
N GLY A 18 10.69 5.84 10.28
CA GLY A 18 10.38 6.38 11.60
C GLY A 18 11.05 5.55 12.69
N ALA A 19 11.59 6.21 13.69
CA ALA A 19 12.10 5.61 14.92
C ALA A 19 11.12 5.90 16.04
N PHE A 20 10.67 4.87 16.74
CA PHE A 20 9.62 4.97 17.76
C PHE A 20 10.00 4.21 19.02
N THR A 21 9.77 4.82 20.19
CA THR A 21 9.82 4.11 21.46
C THR A 21 8.43 3.56 21.76
N ILE A 22 8.32 2.23 21.89
CA ILE A 22 7.05 1.54 22.14
C ILE A 22 7.05 0.87 23.52
N ASP A 23 6.04 1.18 24.33
CA ASP A 23 5.81 0.60 25.66
C ASP A 23 4.32 0.29 25.83
N GLY A 24 3.95 -0.99 25.63
CA GLY A 24 2.55 -1.39 25.52
C GLY A 24 1.84 -0.65 24.39
N ASP A 25 0.77 0.08 24.73
CA ASP A 25 0.02 0.88 23.75
C ASP A 25 0.64 2.25 23.47
N ARG A 26 1.57 2.71 24.31
CA ARG A 26 2.27 4.00 24.13
C ARG A 26 3.27 3.88 22.99
N CYS A 27 3.24 4.85 22.09
CA CYS A 27 4.19 4.99 21.00
C CYS A 27 4.63 6.45 20.91
N GLU A 28 5.93 6.69 21.04
CA GLU A 28 6.52 8.02 20.99
C GLU A 28 7.48 8.09 19.80
N GLY A 29 7.26 9.06 18.90
CA GLY A 29 8.14 9.29 17.76
C GLY A 29 9.44 9.96 18.19
N VAL A 30 10.57 9.34 17.88
CA VAL A 30 11.92 9.82 18.17
C VAL A 30 12.49 10.58 16.97
N ALA A 31 12.36 10.00 15.78
CA ALA A 31 12.80 10.58 14.52
C ALA A 31 11.95 10.05 13.37
N GLY A 32 11.89 10.78 12.27
CA GLY A 32 11.22 10.29 11.06
C GLY A 32 11.49 11.19 9.86
N GLY A 33 11.27 10.66 8.67
CA GLY A 33 11.45 11.42 7.45
C GLY A 33 11.45 10.58 6.19
N THR A 34 11.82 11.21 5.09
CA THR A 34 11.97 10.58 3.77
C THR A 34 13.34 10.88 3.23
N VAL A 35 14.01 9.86 2.69
CA VAL A 35 15.23 9.99 1.90
C VAL A 35 14.86 9.76 0.44
N ALA A 36 15.06 10.78 -0.40
CA ALA A 36 14.74 10.74 -1.83
C ALA A 36 15.99 10.50 -2.68
N GLY A 37 15.83 9.81 -3.81
CA GLY A 37 16.85 9.80 -4.88
C GLY A 37 18.12 8.97 -4.64
N ALA A 38 18.29 8.36 -3.47
CA ALA A 38 19.37 7.43 -3.17
C ALA A 38 18.88 5.97 -3.27
N GLY A 39 19.77 5.04 -3.61
CA GLY A 39 19.45 3.60 -3.49
C GLY A 39 19.08 3.27 -2.04
N HIS A 40 18.20 2.29 -1.80
CA HIS A 40 17.74 1.98 -0.42
C HIS A 40 18.90 1.75 0.58
N ALA A 41 20.01 1.15 0.14
CA ALA A 41 21.19 0.94 0.98
C ALA A 41 21.89 2.26 1.37
N GLU A 42 22.04 3.20 0.43
CA GLU A 42 22.61 4.53 0.70
C GLU A 42 21.66 5.37 1.57
N GLY A 43 20.35 5.23 1.34
CA GLY A 43 19.32 5.85 2.14
C GLY A 43 19.38 5.41 3.60
N LEU A 44 19.71 4.14 3.86
CA LEU A 44 19.87 3.63 5.23
C LEU A 44 21.02 4.33 5.98
N GLU A 45 22.18 4.54 5.36
CA GLU A 45 23.30 5.24 6.02
C GLU A 45 22.91 6.67 6.43
N THR A 46 22.14 7.34 5.57
CA THR A 46 21.58 8.67 5.90
C THR A 46 20.61 8.61 7.08
N ILE A 47 19.82 7.54 7.19
CA ILE A 47 18.87 7.34 8.30
C ILE A 47 19.61 7.07 9.60
N VAL A 48 20.62 6.20 9.59
CA VAL A 48 21.42 5.90 10.78
C VAL A 48 22.07 7.16 11.32
N ALA A 49 22.67 7.99 10.46
CA ALA A 49 23.28 9.24 10.89
C ALA A 49 22.28 10.17 11.63
N LYS A 50 20.98 10.08 11.29
CA LYS A 50 19.91 10.85 11.95
C LYS A 50 19.40 10.23 13.25
N LEU A 51 19.80 9.01 13.59
CA LEU A 51 19.50 8.39 14.89
C LEU A 51 20.45 8.87 16.00
N ASP A 52 21.44 9.70 15.68
CA ASP A 52 22.35 10.37 16.63
C ASP A 52 22.98 9.41 17.66
N GLY A 53 23.43 8.24 17.17
CA GLY A 53 24.06 7.21 17.99
C GLY A 53 23.09 6.27 18.74
N ALA A 54 21.77 6.48 18.64
CA ALA A 54 20.78 5.54 19.16
C ALA A 54 20.81 4.23 18.35
N THR A 55 20.89 3.10 19.06
CA THR A 55 20.79 1.76 18.46
C THR A 55 19.38 1.22 18.68
N PRO A 56 18.64 0.85 17.61
CA PRO A 56 17.31 0.29 17.77
C PRO A 56 17.36 -1.13 18.37
N ASP A 57 16.36 -1.48 19.17
CA ASP A 57 16.16 -2.83 19.71
C ASP A 57 15.64 -3.81 18.64
N ALA A 58 14.97 -3.31 17.60
CA ALA A 58 14.56 -4.07 16.42
C ALA A 58 14.31 -3.17 15.21
N ILE A 59 14.33 -3.76 14.02
CA ILE A 59 14.08 -3.06 12.76
C ILE A 59 12.89 -3.71 12.03
N GLY A 60 11.87 -2.92 11.71
CA GLY A 60 10.73 -3.36 10.90
C GLY A 60 10.89 -2.95 9.44
N HIS A 61 10.72 -3.87 8.51
CA HIS A 61 10.80 -3.64 7.07
C HIS A 61 9.42 -3.79 6.45
N ARG A 62 8.97 -2.77 5.72
CA ARG A 62 7.82 -2.93 4.83
C ARG A 62 8.17 -3.87 3.69
N ILE A 63 7.32 -4.88 3.47
CA ILE A 63 7.37 -5.79 2.34
C ILE A 63 6.07 -5.67 1.56
N VAL A 64 6.17 -5.36 0.26
CA VAL A 64 5.00 -5.20 -0.60
C VAL A 64 4.25 -6.53 -0.77
N HIS A 65 4.95 -7.64 -0.97
CA HIS A 65 4.32 -8.94 -1.19
C HIS A 65 5.13 -10.07 -0.57
N GLY A 66 4.48 -10.90 0.26
CA GLY A 66 5.09 -12.07 0.90
C GLY A 66 4.89 -13.40 0.16
N GLY A 67 4.46 -13.35 -1.11
CA GLY A 67 3.99 -14.54 -1.82
C GLY A 67 2.75 -15.16 -1.16
N PRO A 68 2.49 -16.47 -1.42
CA PRO A 68 1.30 -17.16 -0.90
C PRO A 68 1.35 -17.49 0.60
N ASP A 69 2.52 -17.40 1.23
CA ASP A 69 2.75 -17.99 2.55
C ASP A 69 3.06 -16.97 3.67
N LEU A 70 3.34 -15.72 3.33
CA LEU A 70 3.76 -14.70 4.31
C LEU A 70 2.77 -13.52 4.31
N PHE A 71 1.99 -13.42 5.40
CA PHE A 71 1.01 -12.36 5.63
C PHE A 71 1.23 -11.66 6.98
N ASP A 72 1.55 -12.43 8.02
CA ASP A 72 1.81 -11.88 9.35
C ASP A 72 3.25 -11.37 9.47
N PRO A 73 3.50 -10.38 10.35
CA PRO A 73 4.85 -9.99 10.70
C PRO A 73 5.70 -11.18 11.14
N VAL A 74 6.91 -11.30 10.60
CA VAL A 74 7.81 -12.42 10.90
C VAL A 74 9.24 -11.93 11.08
N VAL A 75 9.96 -12.53 12.04
CA VAL A 75 11.40 -12.28 12.22
C VAL A 75 12.14 -12.82 11.01
N ILE A 76 13.03 -12.03 10.43
CA ILE A 76 13.75 -12.34 9.21
C ILE A 76 14.97 -13.21 9.54
N ASP A 77 14.84 -14.51 9.32
CA ASP A 77 15.94 -15.47 9.30
C ASP A 77 16.32 -15.89 7.87
N ALA A 78 17.17 -16.92 7.73
CA ALA A 78 17.59 -17.42 6.43
C ALA A 78 16.43 -18.06 5.62
N ASP A 79 15.46 -18.71 6.29
CA ASP A 79 14.30 -19.30 5.61
C ASP A 79 13.35 -18.21 5.10
N VAL A 80 13.06 -17.21 5.93
CA VAL A 80 12.26 -16.06 5.56
C VAL A 80 12.90 -15.31 4.40
N THR A 81 14.21 -15.07 4.41
CA THR A 81 14.92 -14.43 3.28
C THR A 81 14.70 -15.20 1.98
N ARG A 82 14.87 -16.53 1.98
CA ARG A 82 14.64 -17.38 0.80
C ARG A 82 13.18 -17.32 0.31
N ARG A 83 12.23 -17.25 1.24
CA ARG A 83 10.80 -17.12 0.90
C ARG A 83 10.48 -15.74 0.32
N LEU A 84 11.11 -14.67 0.80
CA LEU A 84 11.01 -13.32 0.23
C LEU A 84 11.64 -13.24 -1.18
N GLU A 85 12.75 -13.94 -1.41
CA GLU A 85 13.34 -14.09 -2.75
C GLU A 85 12.36 -14.76 -3.71
N ALA A 86 11.74 -15.88 -3.32
CA ALA A 86 10.72 -16.55 -4.12
C ALA A 86 9.48 -15.66 -4.36
N ALA A 87 9.04 -14.92 -3.32
CA ALA A 87 7.92 -13.99 -3.40
C ALA A 87 8.15 -12.81 -4.37
N SER A 88 9.41 -12.52 -4.72
CA SER A 88 9.74 -11.46 -5.68
C SER A 88 9.13 -11.70 -7.06
N ALA A 89 8.76 -12.94 -7.40
CA ALA A 89 8.01 -13.25 -8.62
C ALA A 89 6.62 -12.57 -8.67
N PHE A 90 6.03 -12.26 -7.52
CA PHE A 90 4.72 -11.59 -7.43
C PHE A 90 4.83 -10.05 -7.35
N ALA A 91 6.02 -9.53 -7.05
CA ALA A 91 6.30 -8.11 -6.95
C ALA A 91 7.72 -7.78 -7.45
N PRO A 92 8.03 -8.01 -8.73
CA PRO A 92 9.39 -7.96 -9.29
C PRO A 92 10.05 -6.58 -9.18
N LEU A 93 9.25 -5.50 -9.19
CA LEU A 93 9.75 -4.14 -9.00
C LEU A 93 10.07 -3.77 -7.54
N HIS A 94 9.54 -4.51 -6.56
CA HIS A 94 9.64 -4.16 -5.13
C HIS A 94 10.47 -5.15 -4.32
N GLY A 95 10.38 -6.45 -4.64
CA GLY A 95 11.06 -7.52 -3.91
C GLY A 95 12.59 -7.34 -3.83
N PRO A 96 13.30 -7.16 -4.96
CA PRO A 96 14.75 -6.96 -4.95
C PRO A 96 15.20 -5.74 -4.14
N ALA A 97 14.44 -4.64 -4.21
CA ALA A 97 14.75 -3.41 -3.48
C ALA A 97 14.56 -3.58 -1.97
N ALA A 98 13.56 -4.37 -1.53
CA ALA A 98 13.35 -4.71 -0.13
C ALA A 98 14.46 -5.63 0.41
N LEU A 99 14.83 -6.67 -0.35
CA LEU A 99 15.93 -7.59 0.02
C LEU A 99 17.27 -6.87 0.14
N SER A 100 17.56 -5.93 -0.75
CA SER A 100 18.76 -5.08 -0.67
C SER A 100 18.79 -4.26 0.62
N LEU A 101 17.65 -3.67 1.01
CA LEU A 101 17.54 -2.90 2.25
C LEU A 101 17.70 -3.78 3.50
N ILE A 102 17.11 -4.97 3.53
CA ILE A 102 17.30 -5.97 4.61
C ILE A 102 18.79 -6.32 4.74
N ALA A 103 19.45 -6.61 3.62
CA ALA A 103 20.87 -6.94 3.61
C ALA A 103 21.74 -5.76 4.09
N ALA A 104 21.40 -4.52 3.71
CA ALA A 104 22.09 -3.33 4.19
C ALA A 104 21.91 -3.15 5.71
N ALA A 105 20.68 -3.25 6.21
CA ALA A 105 20.38 -3.17 7.64
C ALA A 105 21.12 -4.26 8.44
N ARG A 106 21.26 -5.47 7.88
CA ARG A 106 21.95 -6.58 8.56
C ARG A 106 23.46 -6.37 8.65
N ARG A 107 24.06 -5.68 7.68
CA ARG A 107 25.48 -5.30 7.75
C ARG A 107 25.72 -4.21 8.78
N HIS A 108 24.79 -3.26 8.88
CA HIS A 108 24.92 -2.13 9.80
C HIS A 108 24.60 -2.52 11.26
N PHE A 109 23.56 -3.34 11.46
CA PHE A 109 23.08 -3.79 12.76
C PHE A 109 23.05 -5.33 12.81
N PRO A 110 24.20 -6.01 12.98
CA PRO A 110 24.30 -7.47 12.84
C PRO A 110 23.55 -8.24 13.94
N ASP A 111 23.49 -7.70 15.15
CA ASP A 111 22.88 -8.37 16.31
C ASP A 111 21.41 -7.95 16.56
N ILE A 112 20.88 -7.03 15.75
CA ILE A 112 19.54 -6.49 15.94
C ILE A 112 18.52 -7.31 15.14
N PRO A 113 17.45 -7.83 15.77
CA PRO A 113 16.41 -8.56 15.07
C PRO A 113 15.70 -7.68 14.04
N GLN A 114 15.49 -8.23 12.85
CA GLN A 114 14.73 -7.59 11.78
C GLN A 114 13.41 -8.32 11.56
N VAL A 115 12.35 -7.58 11.28
CA VAL A 115 10.99 -8.10 11.07
C VAL A 115 10.48 -7.66 9.71
N ALA A 116 9.91 -8.58 8.94
CA ALA A 116 9.20 -8.29 7.71
C ALA A 116 7.71 -8.03 8.01
N CYS A 117 7.19 -6.87 7.61
CA CYS A 117 5.79 -6.45 7.79
C CYS A 117 5.13 -6.28 6.42
N PHE A 118 4.03 -6.99 6.15
CA PHE A 118 3.51 -7.16 4.79
C PHE A 118 2.31 -6.26 4.47
N ASP A 119 2.34 -5.59 3.31
CA ASP A 119 1.20 -4.84 2.77
C ASP A 119 -0.02 -5.73 2.51
N THR A 120 0.21 -7.00 2.19
CA THR A 120 -0.86 -7.99 1.96
C THR A 120 -1.51 -8.49 3.27
N GLY A 121 -0.88 -8.25 4.42
CA GLY A 121 -1.25 -8.87 5.69
C GLY A 121 -2.67 -8.54 6.16
N PHE A 122 -3.11 -7.29 5.99
CA PHE A 122 -4.46 -6.85 6.37
C PHE A 122 -5.59 -7.51 5.54
N HIS A 123 -5.25 -8.03 4.36
CA HIS A 123 -6.18 -8.64 3.41
C HIS A 123 -6.11 -10.18 3.42
N ARG A 124 -5.37 -10.78 4.34
CA ARG A 124 -5.16 -12.24 4.39
C ARG A 124 -6.46 -13.04 4.45
N ASP A 125 -7.44 -12.51 5.19
CA ASP A 125 -8.70 -13.17 5.52
C ASP A 125 -9.83 -12.76 4.57
N LEU A 126 -9.49 -12.21 3.39
CA LEU A 126 -10.47 -11.96 2.34
C LEU A 126 -11.33 -13.23 2.11
N PRO A 127 -12.67 -13.13 2.13
CA PRO A 127 -13.53 -14.27 1.88
C PRO A 127 -13.28 -14.81 0.47
N PRO A 128 -13.52 -16.11 0.20
CA PRO A 128 -13.23 -16.71 -1.11
C PRO A 128 -13.85 -15.95 -2.31
N VAL A 129 -15.03 -15.35 -2.13
CA VAL A 129 -15.71 -14.54 -3.14
C VAL A 129 -14.93 -13.29 -3.56
N ALA A 130 -14.11 -12.73 -2.67
CA ALA A 130 -13.25 -11.57 -2.95
C ALA A 130 -11.80 -11.99 -3.26
N ALA A 131 -11.34 -13.13 -2.73
CA ALA A 131 -9.97 -13.61 -2.91
C ALA A 131 -9.73 -14.37 -4.22
N VAL A 132 -10.72 -15.11 -4.73
CA VAL A 132 -10.54 -16.00 -5.88
C VAL A 132 -10.55 -15.21 -7.20
N LEU A 133 -9.48 -15.37 -7.98
CA LEU A 133 -9.47 -14.91 -9.37
C LEU A 133 -10.24 -15.89 -10.27
N PRO A 134 -10.93 -15.42 -11.32
CA PRO A 134 -11.74 -16.24 -12.22
C PRO A 134 -10.87 -17.03 -13.21
N VAL A 135 -9.97 -17.86 -12.68
CA VAL A 135 -9.02 -18.70 -13.43
C VAL A 135 -9.12 -20.17 -12.97
N PRO A 136 -8.62 -21.13 -13.77
CA PRO A 136 -8.66 -22.56 -13.42
C PRO A 136 -8.10 -22.86 -12.03
N ARG A 137 -8.65 -23.90 -11.39
CA ARG A 137 -8.26 -24.31 -10.02
C ARG A 137 -6.76 -24.67 -9.91
N SER A 138 -6.14 -25.19 -10.96
CA SER A 138 -4.71 -25.51 -10.96
C SER A 138 -3.86 -24.28 -10.68
N LEU A 139 -4.11 -23.17 -11.38
CA LEU A 139 -3.43 -21.90 -11.16
C LEU A 139 -3.69 -21.35 -9.74
N ARG A 140 -4.92 -21.49 -9.24
CA ARG A 140 -5.26 -21.07 -7.88
C ARG A 140 -4.49 -21.86 -6.81
N ALA A 141 -4.18 -23.13 -7.08
CA ALA A 141 -3.39 -23.97 -6.19
C ALA A 141 -1.92 -23.53 -6.12
N GLU A 142 -1.44 -22.77 -7.10
CA GLU A 142 -0.09 -22.16 -7.14
C GLU A 142 -0.03 -20.81 -6.40
N GLY A 143 -1.11 -20.41 -5.72
CA GLY A 143 -1.18 -19.12 -5.02
C GLY A 143 -1.63 -17.97 -5.91
N ILE A 144 -2.14 -18.22 -7.12
CA ILE A 144 -2.74 -17.17 -7.96
C ILE A 144 -4.11 -16.80 -7.39
N ARG A 145 -4.16 -15.67 -6.71
CA ARG A 145 -5.35 -15.11 -6.06
C ARG A 145 -5.25 -13.58 -5.98
N ARG A 146 -6.33 -12.93 -5.56
CA ARG A 146 -6.27 -11.55 -5.08
C ARG A 146 -5.59 -11.53 -3.71
N TYR A 147 -4.58 -10.68 -3.59
CA TYR A 147 -3.85 -10.41 -2.35
C TYR A 147 -4.28 -9.08 -1.74
N GLY A 148 -4.34 -8.01 -2.55
CA GLY A 148 -4.57 -6.66 -2.03
C GLY A 148 -3.32 -6.06 -1.37
N PHE A 149 -3.20 -4.73 -1.37
CA PHE A 149 -2.05 -4.01 -0.83
C PHE A 149 -2.50 -2.73 -0.13
N HIS A 150 -1.54 -1.94 0.37
CA HIS A 150 -1.79 -0.85 1.33
C HIS A 150 -2.44 -1.34 2.63
N GLY A 151 -2.22 -2.60 3.01
CA GLY A 151 -2.76 -3.16 4.25
C GLY A 151 -2.17 -2.50 5.51
N LEU A 152 -0.91 -2.07 5.46
CA LEU A 152 -0.29 -1.30 6.55
C LEU A 152 -1.01 0.04 6.77
N SER A 153 -1.33 0.75 5.68
CA SER A 153 -2.15 1.95 5.73
C SER A 153 -3.56 1.66 6.23
N CYS A 154 -4.25 0.66 5.67
CA CYS A 154 -5.61 0.33 6.10
C CYS A 154 -5.67 -0.02 7.60
N ARG A 155 -4.71 -0.78 8.08
CA ARG A 155 -4.62 -1.15 9.49
C ARG A 155 -4.29 0.06 10.39
N SER A 156 -3.41 0.96 9.95
CA SER A 156 -3.14 2.19 10.71
C SER A 156 -4.37 3.08 10.80
N ILE A 157 -5.18 3.19 9.74
CA ILE A 157 -6.46 3.91 9.74
C ILE A 157 -7.46 3.25 10.70
N VAL A 158 -7.64 1.92 10.63
CA VAL A 158 -8.53 1.19 11.55
C VAL A 158 -8.12 1.40 13.01
N ARG A 159 -6.82 1.33 13.31
CA ARG A 159 -6.27 1.62 14.64
C ARG A 159 -6.57 3.04 15.10
N GLN A 160 -6.33 4.03 14.24
CA GLN A 160 -6.56 5.45 14.55
C GLN A 160 -8.04 5.78 14.75
N LEU A 161 -8.95 5.05 14.12
CA LEU A 161 -10.39 5.18 14.37
C LEU A 161 -10.78 4.61 15.73
N GLY A 162 -10.12 3.55 16.21
CA GLY A 162 -10.35 3.00 17.55
C GLY A 162 -11.83 2.73 17.83
N ASP A 163 -12.33 3.27 18.95
CA ASP A 163 -13.73 3.13 19.37
C ASP A 163 -14.74 3.84 18.44
N ASP A 164 -14.29 4.76 17.58
CA ASP A 164 -15.15 5.46 16.61
C ASP A 164 -15.37 4.68 15.31
N LEU A 165 -14.74 3.50 15.17
CA LEU A 165 -14.82 2.65 14.00
C LEU A 165 -16.25 2.08 13.82
N PRO A 166 -16.99 2.45 12.77
CA PRO A 166 -18.29 1.85 12.50
C PRO A 166 -18.15 0.46 11.87
N ASP A 167 -19.28 -0.24 11.73
CA ASP A 167 -19.29 -1.59 11.15
C ASP A 167 -18.84 -1.60 9.68
N ARG A 168 -19.30 -0.66 8.84
CA ARG A 168 -19.00 -0.65 7.40
C ARG A 168 -18.19 0.58 7.00
N VAL A 169 -16.90 0.37 6.73
CA VAL A 169 -15.96 1.41 6.31
C VAL A 169 -15.44 1.13 4.92
N VAL A 170 -15.39 2.14 4.07
CA VAL A 170 -14.58 2.12 2.85
C VAL A 170 -13.37 3.02 3.06
N ILE A 171 -12.17 2.48 2.83
CA ILE A 171 -10.92 3.24 2.89
C ILE A 171 -10.42 3.41 1.46
N ALA A 172 -10.35 4.65 0.98
CA ALA A 172 -9.75 5.06 -0.28
C ALA A 172 -8.34 5.63 0.01
N HIS A 173 -7.32 4.79 -0.10
CA HIS A 173 -5.92 5.22 -0.04
C HIS A 173 -5.52 5.71 -1.43
N LEU A 174 -5.38 7.02 -1.61
CA LEU A 174 -5.11 7.67 -2.89
C LEU A 174 -3.77 8.38 -2.84
N GLY A 175 -2.74 7.76 -3.43
CA GLY A 175 -1.40 8.34 -3.61
C GLY A 175 -0.88 8.08 -5.01
N SER A 176 0.45 7.99 -5.18
CA SER A 176 1.04 7.58 -6.46
C SER A 176 0.66 6.15 -6.85
N GLY A 177 0.55 5.27 -5.84
CA GLY A 177 -0.27 4.07 -5.88
C GLY A 177 -1.58 4.33 -5.16
N ALA A 178 -2.68 3.75 -5.65
CA ALA A 178 -4.01 3.96 -5.08
C ALA A 178 -4.82 2.66 -4.97
N SER A 179 -5.58 2.51 -3.90
CA SER A 179 -6.47 1.37 -3.68
C SER A 179 -7.72 1.78 -2.91
N VAL A 180 -8.77 1.00 -3.07
CA VAL A 180 -10.00 1.11 -2.28
C VAL A 180 -10.26 -0.20 -1.58
N THR A 181 -10.53 -0.16 -0.28
CA THR A 181 -10.70 -1.35 0.57
C THR A 181 -12.04 -1.28 1.31
N ALA A 182 -12.81 -2.37 1.25
CA ALA A 182 -13.97 -2.59 2.11
C ALA A 182 -13.50 -3.19 3.44
N VAL A 183 -13.92 -2.56 4.53
CA VAL A 183 -13.62 -3.00 5.90
C VAL A 183 -14.94 -3.22 6.64
N ARG A 184 -15.13 -4.43 7.17
CA ARG A 184 -16.24 -4.77 8.06
C ARG A 184 -15.73 -5.13 9.45
N ALA A 185 -16.23 -4.44 10.47
CA ALA A 185 -15.81 -4.63 11.86
C ALA A 185 -14.27 -4.72 12.02
N GLY A 186 -13.56 -3.77 11.40
CA GLY A 186 -12.09 -3.66 11.45
C GLY A 186 -11.31 -4.65 10.59
N ARG A 187 -11.96 -5.54 9.83
CA ARG A 187 -11.30 -6.52 8.95
C ARG A 187 -11.57 -6.24 7.49
N SER A 188 -10.56 -6.44 6.64
CA SER A 188 -10.76 -6.35 5.19
C SER A 188 -11.67 -7.47 4.69
N VAL A 189 -12.68 -7.11 3.90
CA VAL A 189 -13.60 -8.06 3.27
C VAL A 189 -13.61 -7.97 1.74
N ASP A 190 -13.06 -6.88 1.18
CA ASP A 190 -12.78 -6.72 -0.24
C ASP A 190 -11.72 -5.61 -0.44
N THR A 191 -11.07 -5.59 -1.60
CA THR A 191 -10.06 -4.58 -1.97
C THR A 191 -9.88 -4.51 -3.49
N SER A 192 -9.59 -3.32 -4.02
CA SER A 192 -9.50 -3.08 -5.46
C SER A 192 -8.25 -3.66 -6.10
N MET A 193 -7.12 -3.72 -5.39
CA MET A 193 -5.89 -4.28 -5.97
C MET A 193 -5.96 -5.81 -6.04
N GLY A 194 -5.31 -6.37 -7.07
CA GLY A 194 -5.47 -7.77 -7.48
C GLY A 194 -4.37 -8.70 -6.96
N LEU A 195 -3.83 -9.50 -7.89
CA LEU A 195 -2.62 -10.31 -7.70
C LEU A 195 -1.40 -9.42 -7.44
N THR A 196 -1.32 -8.29 -8.16
CA THR A 196 -0.24 -7.31 -8.07
C THR A 196 -0.80 -5.92 -7.72
N PRO A 197 0.07 -4.97 -7.32
CA PRO A 197 -0.33 -3.60 -7.06
C PRO A 197 -0.77 -2.80 -8.31
N SER A 198 -0.79 -3.41 -9.49
CA SER A 198 -1.08 -2.77 -10.78
C SER A 198 -2.58 -2.73 -11.10
N GLY A 199 -3.35 -3.67 -10.55
CA GLY A 199 -4.81 -3.75 -10.75
C GLY A 199 -5.60 -2.81 -9.85
N GLY A 200 -6.87 -2.60 -10.19
CA GLY A 200 -7.82 -1.75 -9.47
C GLY A 200 -8.03 -0.39 -10.14
N VAL A 201 -7.82 0.68 -9.37
CA VAL A 201 -8.02 2.07 -9.85
C VAL A 201 -6.85 2.52 -10.73
N VAL A 202 -7.09 3.55 -11.54
CA VAL A 202 -6.03 4.28 -12.24
C VAL A 202 -5.12 4.94 -11.20
N MET A 203 -3.81 4.98 -11.44
CA MET A 203 -2.83 5.56 -10.51
C MET A 203 -1.87 6.51 -11.25
N ALA A 204 -0.80 6.97 -10.60
CA ALA A 204 0.13 7.93 -11.22
C ALA A 204 0.74 7.42 -12.52
N THR A 205 1.30 6.20 -12.50
CA THR A 205 1.96 5.57 -13.65
C THR A 205 1.41 4.18 -13.97
N ARG A 206 0.51 3.67 -13.12
CA ARG A 206 -0.08 2.34 -13.26
C ARG A 206 -1.43 2.43 -13.93
N SER A 207 -1.69 1.48 -14.82
CA SER A 207 -2.93 1.44 -15.61
C SER A 207 -4.19 1.26 -14.77
N GLY A 208 -4.12 0.52 -13.66
CA GLY A 208 -5.31 -0.01 -13.01
C GLY A 208 -5.87 -1.19 -13.80
N ASP A 209 -7.17 -1.45 -13.66
CA ASP A 209 -7.82 -2.51 -14.43
C ASP A 209 -7.90 -2.17 -15.92
N VAL A 210 -7.35 -3.05 -16.75
CA VAL A 210 -7.47 -3.03 -18.22
C VAL A 210 -7.99 -4.37 -18.71
N ASP A 211 -8.61 -4.38 -19.89
CA ASP A 211 -9.04 -5.61 -20.55
C ASP A 211 -7.83 -6.53 -20.81
N PRO A 212 -7.81 -7.80 -20.35
CA PRO A 212 -6.77 -8.76 -20.72
C PRO A 212 -6.56 -8.90 -22.23
N GLY A 213 -7.60 -8.70 -23.04
CA GLY A 213 -7.54 -8.68 -24.49
C GLY A 213 -6.58 -7.62 -25.06
N LEU A 214 -6.44 -6.47 -24.38
CA LEU A 214 -5.48 -5.42 -24.74
C LEU A 214 -4.03 -5.94 -24.68
N LEU A 215 -3.67 -6.64 -23.61
CA LEU A 215 -2.31 -7.17 -23.44
C LEU A 215 -1.98 -8.21 -24.52
N LEU A 216 -2.94 -9.07 -24.86
CA LEU A 216 -2.80 -10.05 -25.93
C LEU A 216 -2.67 -9.38 -27.31
N PHE A 217 -3.44 -8.32 -27.57
CA PHE A 217 -3.35 -7.54 -28.79
C PHE A 217 -1.95 -6.91 -28.93
N LEU A 218 -1.45 -6.25 -27.89
CA LEU A 218 -0.12 -5.63 -27.89
C LEU A 218 1.01 -6.65 -28.09
N LEU A 219 0.89 -7.82 -27.47
CA LEU A 219 1.87 -8.90 -27.66
C LEU A 219 1.92 -9.37 -29.11
N ARG A 220 0.74 -9.61 -29.73
CA ARG A 220 0.65 -10.17 -31.09
C ARG A 220 0.94 -9.15 -32.17
N GLU A 221 0.33 -7.96 -32.07
CA GLU A 221 0.32 -6.96 -33.13
C GLU A 221 1.46 -5.95 -33.00
N ARG A 222 1.99 -5.75 -31.79
CA ARG A 222 3.11 -4.82 -31.53
C ARG A 222 4.39 -5.54 -31.12
N GLY A 223 4.38 -6.87 -31.09
CA GLY A 223 5.56 -7.68 -30.74
C GLY A 223 6.07 -7.40 -29.33
N MET A 224 5.23 -6.89 -28.43
CA MET A 224 5.65 -6.55 -27.07
C MET A 224 5.99 -7.82 -26.27
N THR A 225 7.07 -7.76 -25.51
CA THR A 225 7.46 -8.82 -24.58
C THR A 225 6.80 -8.63 -23.22
N ALA A 226 6.81 -9.67 -22.38
CA ALA A 226 6.34 -9.60 -20.99
C ALA A 226 6.97 -8.41 -20.23
N ALA A 227 8.29 -8.20 -20.37
CA ALA A 227 8.99 -7.08 -19.73
C ALA A 227 8.51 -5.71 -20.22
N THR A 228 8.25 -5.55 -21.53
CA THR A 228 7.75 -4.28 -22.07
C THR A 228 6.27 -4.02 -21.73
N LEU A 229 5.48 -5.09 -21.55
CA LEU A 229 4.10 -5.00 -21.08
C LEU A 229 4.05 -4.64 -19.60
N GLU A 230 4.90 -5.26 -18.78
CA GLU A 230 5.09 -4.92 -17.37
C GLU A 230 5.47 -3.45 -17.20
N ASP A 231 6.48 -2.98 -17.94
CA ASP A 231 6.88 -1.57 -17.95
C ASP A 231 5.75 -0.64 -18.39
N LEU A 232 4.97 -1.03 -19.41
CA LEU A 232 3.79 -0.28 -19.84
C LEU A 232 2.77 -0.16 -18.71
N VAL A 233 2.35 -1.28 -18.10
CA VAL A 233 1.26 -1.29 -17.11
C VAL A 233 1.66 -0.66 -15.78
N ASP A 234 2.95 -0.70 -15.41
CA ASP A 234 3.42 -0.20 -14.12
C ASP A 234 4.03 1.21 -14.14
N LYS A 235 4.64 1.62 -15.26
CA LYS A 235 5.47 2.83 -15.31
C LYS A 235 5.06 3.85 -16.37
N ARG A 236 4.33 3.45 -17.42
CA ARG A 236 3.99 4.33 -18.56
C ARG A 236 2.50 4.50 -18.83
N SER A 237 1.67 4.06 -17.89
CA SER A 237 0.20 4.15 -17.99
C SER A 237 -0.33 5.16 -16.96
N GLY A 238 -1.59 5.03 -16.56
CA GLY A 238 -2.17 5.82 -15.49
C GLY A 238 -2.38 7.28 -15.90
N LEU A 239 -2.31 8.18 -14.91
CA LEU A 239 -2.34 9.62 -15.11
C LEU A 239 -1.28 10.06 -16.13
N LEU A 240 -0.05 9.56 -15.99
CA LEU A 240 1.06 9.86 -16.89
C LEU A 240 0.74 9.49 -18.34
N GLY A 241 0.29 8.26 -18.58
CA GLY A 241 0.02 7.75 -19.92
C GLY A 241 -1.17 8.42 -20.60
N ILE A 242 -2.21 8.78 -19.84
CA ILE A 242 -3.38 9.49 -20.40
C ILE A 242 -3.03 10.95 -20.68
N SER A 243 -2.33 11.62 -19.77
CA SER A 243 -2.05 13.04 -19.91
C SER A 243 -0.89 13.34 -20.86
N ASP A 244 -0.05 12.33 -21.16
CA ASP A 244 1.25 12.44 -21.83
C ASP A 244 2.17 13.52 -21.24
N ARG A 245 2.13 13.69 -19.90
CA ARG A 245 2.79 14.81 -19.20
C ARG A 245 3.31 14.46 -17.83
N SER A 246 2.44 14.05 -16.91
CA SER A 246 2.82 13.84 -15.52
C SER A 246 1.91 12.82 -14.83
N GLY A 247 2.50 12.00 -13.95
CA GLY A 247 1.76 11.18 -13.01
C GLY A 247 1.37 11.93 -11.73
N ASP A 248 1.78 13.19 -11.57
CA ASP A 248 1.50 14.02 -10.40
C ASP A 248 0.16 14.76 -10.56
N MET A 249 -0.78 14.47 -9.67
CA MET A 249 -2.12 15.07 -9.68
C MET A 249 -2.08 16.60 -9.59
N LYS A 250 -1.21 17.17 -8.75
CA LYS A 250 -1.10 18.62 -8.58
C LYS A 250 -0.61 19.27 -9.88
N ALA A 251 0.40 18.69 -10.51
CA ALA A 251 0.90 19.19 -11.80
C ALA A 251 -0.15 19.14 -12.91
N LEU A 252 -1.03 18.13 -12.91
CA LEU A 252 -2.15 18.06 -13.86
C LEU A 252 -3.23 19.10 -13.56
N ARG A 253 -3.56 19.32 -12.28
CA ARG A 253 -4.52 20.36 -11.85
C ARG A 253 -4.11 21.77 -12.29
N GLU A 254 -2.81 22.08 -12.31
CA GLU A 254 -2.30 23.39 -12.72
C GLU A 254 -2.53 23.70 -14.21
N VAL A 255 -2.67 22.67 -15.06
CA VAL A 255 -2.82 22.84 -16.52
C VAL A 255 -4.16 22.37 -17.07
N GLN A 256 -5.04 21.85 -16.22
CA GLN A 256 -6.28 21.17 -16.62
C GLN A 256 -7.23 22.01 -17.48
N ASP A 257 -7.13 23.34 -17.42
CA ASP A 257 -7.97 24.26 -18.20
C ASP A 257 -7.43 24.52 -19.61
N THR A 258 -6.16 24.21 -19.86
CA THR A 258 -5.48 24.43 -21.15
C THR A 258 -4.95 23.13 -21.78
N ALA A 259 -4.94 22.02 -21.05
CA ALA A 259 -4.53 20.70 -21.50
C ALA A 259 -5.69 19.69 -21.36
N PRO A 260 -6.47 19.43 -22.42
CA PRO A 260 -7.63 18.53 -22.38
C PRO A 260 -7.31 17.12 -21.87
N ASP A 261 -6.16 16.56 -22.22
CA ASP A 261 -5.74 15.23 -21.77
C ASP A 261 -5.37 15.20 -20.28
N ALA A 262 -4.93 16.33 -19.69
CA ALA A 262 -4.74 16.44 -18.25
C ALA A 262 -6.09 16.42 -17.51
N ARG A 263 -7.09 17.15 -18.00
CA ARG A 263 -8.48 17.06 -17.53
C ARG A 263 -9.00 15.64 -17.64
N LEU A 264 -8.83 15.00 -18.79
CA LEU A 264 -9.29 13.64 -19.04
C LEU A 264 -8.65 12.63 -18.07
N ALA A 265 -7.34 12.72 -17.85
CA ALA A 265 -6.62 11.87 -16.89
C ALA A 265 -7.20 11.97 -15.48
N ILE A 266 -7.44 13.21 -15.02
CA ILE A 266 -8.04 13.49 -13.72
C ILE A 266 -9.46 12.90 -13.63
N ASP A 267 -10.28 13.13 -14.64
CA ASP A 267 -11.69 12.69 -14.65
C ASP A 267 -11.77 11.15 -14.66
N ILE A 268 -10.92 10.49 -15.44
CA ILE A 268 -10.80 9.02 -15.46
C ILE A 268 -10.34 8.51 -14.10
N PHE A 269 -9.35 9.15 -13.47
CA PHE A 269 -8.90 8.77 -12.13
C PHE A 269 -10.06 8.84 -11.12
N CYS A 270 -10.75 9.98 -11.03
CA CYS A 270 -11.88 10.17 -10.12
C CYS A 270 -12.99 9.14 -10.37
N ARG A 271 -13.36 8.94 -11.65
CA ARG A 271 -14.37 7.95 -12.05
C ARG A 271 -13.97 6.53 -11.66
N SER A 272 -12.71 6.16 -11.84
CA SER A 272 -12.21 4.82 -11.50
C SER A 272 -12.29 4.56 -9.99
N VAL A 273 -11.94 5.55 -9.17
CA VAL A 273 -12.04 5.47 -7.71
C VAL A 273 -13.50 5.40 -7.28
N ALA A 274 -14.38 6.24 -7.84
CA ALA A 274 -15.81 6.20 -7.53
C ALA A 274 -16.43 4.84 -7.84
N LYS A 275 -16.11 4.24 -8.99
CA LYS A 275 -16.55 2.88 -9.35
C LYS A 275 -16.09 1.84 -8.34
N GLN A 276 -14.85 1.90 -7.88
CA GLN A 276 -14.33 0.95 -6.90
C GLN A 276 -14.93 1.17 -5.50
N ILE A 277 -15.20 2.41 -5.07
CA ILE A 277 -15.95 2.68 -3.84
C ILE A 277 -17.35 2.09 -3.95
N ALA A 278 -18.06 2.29 -5.06
CA ALA A 278 -19.38 1.68 -5.28
C ALA A 278 -19.31 0.14 -5.20
N ALA A 279 -18.28 -0.49 -5.77
CA ALA A 279 -18.06 -1.93 -5.64
C ALA A 279 -17.86 -2.35 -4.17
N MET A 280 -17.06 -1.60 -3.40
CA MET A 280 -16.88 -1.88 -1.97
C MET A 280 -18.19 -1.72 -1.17
N ILE A 281 -19.03 -0.73 -1.51
CA ILE A 281 -20.37 -0.56 -0.91
C ILE A 281 -21.25 -1.80 -1.17
N VAL A 282 -21.18 -2.39 -2.38
CA VAL A 282 -21.89 -3.64 -2.70
C VAL A 282 -21.38 -4.78 -1.81
N SER A 283 -20.05 -4.95 -1.68
CA SER A 283 -19.45 -5.99 -0.82
C SER A 283 -19.83 -5.82 0.65
N LEU A 284 -20.09 -4.59 1.10
CA LEU A 284 -20.50 -4.27 2.47
C LEU A 284 -22.03 -4.26 2.68
N GLY A 285 -22.84 -4.24 1.63
CA GLY A 285 -24.29 -4.03 1.73
C GLY A 285 -24.66 -2.62 2.24
N GLY A 286 -23.84 -1.62 1.92
CA GLY A 286 -23.97 -0.22 2.37
C GLY A 286 -22.67 0.32 2.98
N ILE A 287 -22.71 1.54 3.49
CA ILE A 287 -21.53 2.24 4.03
C ILE A 287 -21.92 3.18 5.17
N ASP A 288 -21.09 3.22 6.21
CA ASP A 288 -21.26 4.11 7.35
C ASP A 288 -20.21 5.23 7.36
N LEU A 289 -19.01 4.93 6.82
CA LEU A 289 -17.88 5.85 6.75
C LEU A 289 -17.05 5.62 5.48
N LEU A 290 -16.77 6.71 4.76
CA LEU A 290 -15.73 6.77 3.74
C LEU A 290 -14.51 7.50 4.31
N VAL A 291 -13.34 6.87 4.27
CA VAL A 291 -12.07 7.49 4.63
C VAL A 291 -11.24 7.75 3.37
N PHE A 292 -10.85 8.99 3.16
CA PHE A 292 -9.80 9.35 2.20
C PHE A 292 -8.45 9.42 2.93
N SER A 293 -7.45 8.77 2.35
CA SER A 293 -6.09 8.70 2.90
C SER A 293 -5.06 8.75 1.75
N GLY A 294 -3.78 8.88 2.06
CA GLY A 294 -2.71 9.02 1.08
C GLY A 294 -2.64 10.43 0.49
N GLY A 295 -1.50 10.77 -0.13
CA GLY A 295 -1.20 12.16 -0.50
C GLY A 295 -2.26 12.86 -1.36
N ILE A 296 -2.87 12.18 -2.33
CA ILE A 296 -3.98 12.74 -3.13
C ILE A 296 -5.24 12.83 -2.26
N GLY A 297 -5.59 11.77 -1.54
CA GLY A 297 -6.79 11.72 -0.70
C GLY A 297 -6.78 12.75 0.42
N GLU A 298 -5.61 13.09 0.95
CA GLU A 298 -5.43 14.08 2.00
C GLU A 298 -5.45 15.51 1.47
N HIS A 299 -4.70 15.78 0.41
CA HIS A 299 -4.38 17.16 0.01
C HIS A 299 -5.19 17.69 -1.18
N ASP A 300 -5.88 16.84 -1.95
CA ASP A 300 -6.67 17.28 -3.10
C ASP A 300 -8.19 17.19 -2.82
N ALA A 301 -8.74 18.27 -2.27
CA ALA A 301 -10.17 18.40 -2.03
C ALA A 301 -11.01 18.27 -3.30
N ALA A 302 -10.55 18.81 -4.44
CA ALA A 302 -11.29 18.78 -5.69
C ALA A 302 -11.45 17.34 -6.22
N THR A 303 -10.42 16.51 -6.04
CA THR A 303 -10.51 15.06 -6.34
C THR A 303 -11.53 14.36 -5.43
N ARG A 304 -11.54 14.64 -4.13
CA ARG A 304 -12.55 14.06 -3.22
C ARG A 304 -13.97 14.50 -3.61
N ASP A 305 -14.16 15.78 -3.90
CA ASP A 305 -15.47 16.33 -4.26
C ASP A 305 -16.00 15.70 -5.55
N ALA A 306 -15.14 15.53 -6.57
CA ALA A 306 -15.51 14.87 -7.83
C ALA A 306 -15.92 13.40 -7.61
N ILE A 307 -15.16 12.65 -6.79
CA ILE A 307 -15.49 11.26 -6.44
C ILE A 307 -16.82 11.18 -5.68
N CYS A 308 -17.03 12.06 -4.70
CA CYS A 308 -18.26 12.12 -3.91
C CYS A 308 -19.47 12.49 -4.77
N ALA A 309 -19.32 13.44 -5.71
CA ALA A 309 -20.39 13.82 -6.62
C ALA A 309 -20.92 12.63 -7.45
N ASP A 310 -20.02 11.75 -7.92
CA ASP A 310 -20.39 10.53 -8.63
C ASP A 310 -21.11 9.48 -7.75
N LEU A 311 -21.01 9.63 -6.43
CA LEU A 311 -21.55 8.73 -5.41
C LEU A 311 -22.64 9.39 -4.56
N ALA A 312 -23.17 10.54 -5.00
CA ALA A 312 -24.21 11.26 -4.27
C ALA A 312 -25.46 10.38 -4.02
N TRP A 313 -25.77 9.47 -4.95
CA TRP A 313 -26.85 8.49 -4.83
C TRP A 313 -26.68 7.53 -3.63
N ALA A 314 -25.45 7.32 -3.15
CA ALA A 314 -25.13 6.49 -2.00
C ALA A 314 -25.09 7.29 -0.68
N GLY A 315 -25.48 8.57 -0.70
CA GLY A 315 -25.44 9.46 0.47
C GLY A 315 -24.09 10.12 0.71
N LEU A 316 -23.14 10.03 -0.23
CA LEU A 316 -21.82 10.66 -0.19
C LEU A 316 -21.85 12.07 -0.80
N ALA A 317 -22.63 12.97 -0.19
CA ALA A 317 -22.73 14.37 -0.57
C ALA A 317 -22.61 15.28 0.66
N ALA A 318 -22.42 16.58 0.45
CA ALA A 318 -22.45 17.55 1.55
C ALA A 318 -23.79 17.49 2.30
N GLY A 319 -23.76 17.17 3.60
CA GLY A 319 -24.95 16.96 4.42
C GLY A 319 -25.65 15.60 4.21
N GLY A 320 -25.03 14.67 3.48
CA GLY A 320 -25.53 13.32 3.27
C GLY A 320 -25.48 12.43 4.52
N SER A 321 -26.05 11.24 4.43
CA SER A 321 -26.17 10.28 5.53
C SER A 321 -24.88 9.53 5.86
N VAL A 322 -23.88 9.56 4.98
CA VAL A 322 -22.61 8.83 5.14
C VAL A 322 -21.54 9.79 5.66
N ARG A 323 -20.79 9.36 6.69
CA ARG A 323 -19.67 10.15 7.21
C ARG A 323 -18.51 10.09 6.23
N ILE A 324 -17.84 11.23 6.01
CA ILE A 324 -16.62 11.32 5.21
C ILE A 324 -15.52 11.85 6.13
N ARG A 325 -14.37 11.17 6.15
CA ARG A 325 -13.21 11.58 6.95
C ARG A 325 -11.96 11.60 6.07
N VAL A 326 -11.09 12.58 6.30
CA VAL A 326 -9.72 12.55 5.79
C VAL A 326 -8.83 12.11 6.94
N CYS A 327 -7.94 11.14 6.70
CA CYS A 327 -7.06 10.59 7.72
C CYS A 327 -5.72 10.20 7.11
N ALA A 328 -4.64 10.76 7.65
CA ALA A 328 -3.29 10.42 7.24
C ALA A 328 -2.93 8.98 7.68
N PRO A 329 -2.23 8.20 6.85
CA PRO A 329 -1.81 6.86 7.22
C PRO A 329 -0.49 6.90 7.99
N ASP A 330 -0.47 6.29 9.18
CA ASP A 330 0.76 6.12 9.97
C ASP A 330 1.38 4.74 9.72
N GLU A 331 1.88 4.52 8.50
CA GLU A 331 2.47 3.23 8.09
C GLU A 331 3.73 2.89 8.90
N GLU A 332 4.64 3.84 9.10
CA GLU A 332 5.89 3.60 9.84
C GLU A 332 5.60 3.28 11.31
N GLU A 333 4.66 3.98 11.94
CA GLU A 333 4.23 3.64 13.30
C GLU A 333 3.58 2.25 13.34
N GLN A 334 2.78 1.90 12.33
CA GLN A 334 2.16 0.58 12.27
C GLN A 334 3.19 -0.55 12.12
N ILE A 335 4.24 -0.34 11.31
CA ILE A 335 5.37 -1.26 11.19
C ILE A 335 6.09 -1.38 12.53
N ALA A 336 6.30 -0.27 13.23
CA ALA A 336 6.97 -0.25 14.52
C ALA A 336 6.18 -1.03 15.58
N ARG A 337 4.86 -0.82 15.67
CA ARG A 337 3.94 -1.55 16.57
C ARG A 337 3.93 -3.04 16.32
N ASP A 338 3.85 -3.44 15.06
CA ASP A 338 3.91 -4.85 14.68
C ASP A 338 5.21 -5.52 15.08
N THR A 339 6.32 -4.82 14.83
CA THR A 339 7.67 -5.28 15.18
C THR A 339 7.80 -5.43 16.69
N ALA A 340 7.40 -4.41 17.46
CA ALA A 340 7.40 -4.43 18.92
C ALA A 340 6.54 -5.58 19.49
N ALA A 341 5.34 -5.78 18.93
CA ALA A 341 4.44 -6.85 19.37
C ALA A 341 5.03 -8.25 19.10
N LEU A 342 5.74 -8.42 17.97
CA LEU A 342 6.37 -9.69 17.63
C LEU A 342 7.57 -10.00 18.52
N ILE A 343 8.46 -9.02 18.73
CA ILE A 343 9.66 -9.21 19.56
C ILE A 343 9.28 -9.42 21.04
N ALA A 344 8.24 -8.75 21.55
CA ALA A 344 7.78 -8.96 22.93
C ALA A 344 7.29 -10.40 23.17
N ARG A 345 6.76 -11.07 22.14
CA ARG A 345 6.32 -12.48 22.20
C ARG A 345 7.48 -13.48 22.13
N HIS A 346 8.60 -13.09 21.52
CA HIS A 346 9.75 -13.96 21.24
C HIS A 346 11.01 -13.58 22.03
N GLY A 347 10.97 -12.51 22.83
CA GLY A 347 12.05 -12.12 23.72
C GLY A 347 12.36 -13.22 24.73
N PRO A 348 13.58 -13.23 25.31
CA PRO A 348 13.98 -14.27 26.24
C PRO A 348 12.95 -14.34 27.37
N LYS A 349 12.28 -15.50 27.49
CA LYS A 349 11.55 -15.83 28.72
C LYS A 349 12.60 -15.76 29.81
N GLY A 350 12.48 -14.76 30.70
CA GLY A 350 13.45 -14.52 31.76
C GLY A 350 13.83 -15.83 32.45
N GLY A 351 15.13 -16.08 32.53
CA GLY A 351 15.70 -17.12 33.40
C GLY A 351 15.64 -16.69 34.85
#